data_AF-A0A7Y0WSK9-F1
#
_entry.id   AF-A0A7Y0WSK9-F1
#
_cell.length_a   1.000
_cell.length_b   1.000
_cell.length_c   1.000
_cell.angle_alpha   90.00
_cell.angle_beta   90.00
_cell.angle_gamma   90.00
#
_symmetry.space_group_name_H-M   'P 1'
#
loop_
_entity.id
_entity.type
_entity.pdbx_description
1 polymer ?
#
loop_
_entity_poly.entity_id
_entity_poly.type
_entity_poly.pdbx_seq_one_letter_code
_entity_poly.pdbx_strand_id
1 'polypeptide(L)'
;MSTNRRTHPFRAVIFDMDGVLTRTADLHMQAWKQIFDDYLSRQNNQQPFSRTDYLAHVDGKPRYQGVEDFLHSRQLTLPYGKPSDSADRDTVCGLGNRKNARFLELLENKGVEVFDDAVAALKRWRRGGMKLAIITASRNGQRILEEAGLLDAVNVVIDGAVAAEKDLAGKPEIMLEAARRLDVAPADAVIVEDATAGIRAGRDGEFGLVVGVSRNGNETELREAGADHVTADVYAVSFLRQIPNALDHMEDLSAWRGSRPLAVFLDFDGTLAEITEEPGKAQISAEARSALQRFSCPVAVISGRDREDLQSRVNVEGIYYAGNHGFDIAGNGHRHTLPEADNAVKDVDHAERMARERVGDLSGVIIERKRYSLAVHYRKVKSDEVLEKVQQAVEDMRQETGLRKRNGKKVLELEPAVDWNKGRALRWLIDILPVSGEESPFIVYAGDDVTDEDAFLALREDGPGIYVGDALTCSLADYHVRDPDEVLHLLRKLADALE
;
A
#
# COMPACT_ATOMS: atom_id res chain seq x y z
N MET A 1 31.00 -8.55 2.92
CA MET A 1 29.92 -9.48 3.28
C MET A 1 29.08 -9.69 2.03
N SER A 2 29.09 -10.93 1.51
CA SER A 2 28.42 -11.29 0.25
C SER A 2 26.93 -11.03 0.38
N THR A 3 26.43 -10.00 -0.28
CA THR A 3 24.98 -9.79 -0.40
C THR A 3 24.52 -10.74 -1.50
N ASN A 4 23.84 -11.82 -1.11
CA ASN A 4 23.09 -12.68 -2.02
C ASN A 4 21.94 -11.83 -2.60
N ARG A 5 22.25 -10.99 -3.60
CA ARG A 5 21.27 -10.09 -4.22
C ARG A 5 20.49 -10.88 -5.26
N ARG A 6 19.16 -10.82 -5.16
CA ARG A 6 18.27 -11.49 -6.13
C ARG A 6 18.35 -10.78 -7.47
N THR A 7 18.47 -11.56 -8.54
CA THR A 7 18.38 -11.09 -9.93
C THR A 7 16.93 -11.01 -10.42
N HIS A 8 16.00 -11.64 -9.70
CA HIS A 8 14.58 -11.71 -10.04
C HIS A 8 13.71 -11.22 -8.88
N PRO A 9 12.59 -10.54 -9.19
CA PRO A 9 11.68 -10.07 -8.15
C PRO A 9 11.03 -11.24 -7.42
N PHE A 10 10.64 -11.00 -6.17
CA PHE A 10 9.72 -11.89 -5.47
C PHE A 10 8.42 -12.01 -6.26
N ARG A 11 7.70 -13.12 -6.08
CA ARG A 11 6.47 -13.40 -6.84
C ARG A 11 5.21 -13.38 -5.98
N ALA A 12 5.36 -13.46 -4.66
CA ALA A 12 4.26 -13.44 -3.73
C ALA A 12 4.54 -12.65 -2.46
N VAL A 13 3.47 -12.13 -1.86
CA VAL A 13 3.46 -11.56 -0.52
C VAL A 13 2.39 -12.25 0.30
N ILE A 14 2.77 -12.74 1.48
CA ILE A 14 1.90 -13.40 2.43
C ILE A 14 1.88 -12.52 3.68
N PHE A 15 0.73 -11.92 3.94
CA PHE A 15 0.51 -11.03 5.07
C PHE A 15 -0.11 -11.81 6.22
N ASP A 16 0.38 -11.60 7.44
CA ASP A 16 -0.52 -11.73 8.59
C ASP A 16 -1.65 -10.70 8.48
N MET A 17 -2.80 -11.02 9.07
CA MET A 17 -3.96 -10.14 9.04
C MET A 17 -3.99 -9.17 10.22
N ASP A 18 -3.77 -9.70 11.42
CA ASP A 18 -4.01 -9.01 12.68
C ASP A 18 -2.77 -8.18 13.01
N GLY A 19 -2.91 -6.87 13.19
CA GLY A 19 -1.76 -5.98 13.47
C GLY A 19 -0.91 -5.59 12.25
N VAL A 20 -1.02 -6.31 11.13
CA VAL A 20 -0.41 -5.92 9.84
C VAL A 20 -1.40 -5.17 8.96
N LEU A 21 -2.50 -5.83 8.56
CA LEU A 21 -3.51 -5.28 7.66
C LEU A 21 -4.67 -4.61 8.41
N THR A 22 -5.06 -5.20 9.54
CA THR A 22 -6.22 -4.79 10.33
C THR A 22 -5.84 -4.50 11.77
N ARG A 23 -6.57 -3.59 12.44
CA ARG A 23 -6.35 -3.22 13.85
C ARG A 23 -7.02 -4.18 14.83
N THR A 24 -7.31 -5.40 14.41
CA THR A 24 -8.03 -6.42 15.19
C THR A 24 -7.18 -7.05 16.29
N ALA A 25 -5.86 -6.88 16.27
CA ALA A 25 -4.96 -7.31 17.36
C ALA A 25 -5.40 -6.73 18.72
N ASP A 26 -5.83 -5.46 18.76
CA ASP A 26 -6.31 -4.81 19.99
C ASP A 26 -7.63 -5.42 20.47
N LEU A 27 -8.52 -5.80 19.54
CA LEU A 27 -9.78 -6.49 19.86
C LEU A 27 -9.52 -7.90 20.38
N HIS A 28 -8.54 -8.60 19.79
CA HIS A 28 -8.09 -9.90 20.28
C HIS A 28 -7.51 -9.81 21.69
N MET A 29 -6.64 -8.85 21.97
CA MET A 29 -6.07 -8.63 23.31
C MET A 29 -7.16 -8.30 24.32
N GLN A 30 -8.13 -7.45 23.97
CA GLN A 30 -9.28 -7.13 24.83
C GLN A 30 -10.12 -8.37 25.16
N ALA A 31 -10.44 -9.19 24.16
CA ALA A 31 -11.20 -10.43 24.36
C ALA A 31 -10.45 -11.42 25.26
N TRP A 32 -9.13 -11.57 25.06
CA TRP A 32 -8.29 -12.42 25.91
C TRP A 32 -8.21 -11.91 27.35
N LYS A 33 -8.03 -10.60 27.52
CA LYS A 33 -7.99 -9.98 28.85
C LYS A 33 -9.28 -10.23 29.62
N GLN A 34 -10.43 -10.01 28.99
CA GLN A 34 -11.72 -10.22 29.65
C GLN A 34 -11.92 -11.67 30.12
N ILE A 35 -11.64 -12.66 29.27
CA ILE A 35 -11.89 -14.06 29.63
C ILE A 35 -10.85 -14.58 30.64
N PHE A 36 -9.59 -14.16 30.54
CA PHE A 36 -8.58 -14.57 31.51
C PHE A 36 -8.78 -13.86 32.85
N ASP A 37 -9.09 -12.56 32.88
CA ASP A 37 -9.36 -11.85 34.14
C ASP A 37 -10.57 -12.46 34.86
N ASP A 38 -11.64 -12.81 34.14
CA ASP A 38 -12.80 -13.52 34.71
C ASP A 38 -12.39 -14.87 35.32
N TYR A 39 -11.62 -15.68 34.60
CA TYR A 39 -11.14 -16.98 35.10
C TYR A 39 -10.17 -16.83 36.29
N LEU A 40 -9.17 -15.95 36.19
CA LEU A 40 -8.14 -15.72 37.21
C LEU A 40 -8.72 -15.11 38.49
N SER A 41 -9.78 -14.31 38.40
CA SER A 41 -10.46 -13.74 39.57
C SER A 41 -11.05 -14.81 40.50
N ARG A 42 -11.30 -16.01 39.98
CA ARG A 42 -11.81 -17.17 40.72
C ARG A 42 -10.67 -18.05 41.26
N GLN A 43 -9.43 -17.78 40.88
CA GLN A 43 -8.24 -18.50 41.32
C GLN A 43 -7.53 -17.71 42.42
N ASN A 44 -7.01 -18.40 43.43
CA ASN A 44 -6.30 -17.73 44.52
C ASN A 44 -4.96 -17.15 44.03
N ASN A 45 -4.66 -15.92 44.45
CA ASN A 45 -3.35 -15.25 44.26
C ASN A 45 -2.89 -15.04 42.81
N GLN A 46 -3.80 -14.90 41.85
CA GLN A 46 -3.44 -14.59 40.46
C GLN A 46 -3.51 -13.09 40.16
N GLN A 47 -2.48 -12.57 39.47
CA GLN A 47 -2.50 -11.22 38.91
C GLN A 47 -3.31 -11.17 37.62
N PRO A 48 -3.97 -10.05 37.30
CA PRO A 48 -4.68 -9.87 36.03
C PRO A 48 -3.81 -10.14 34.80
N PHE A 49 -4.44 -10.53 33.71
CA PHE A 49 -3.82 -10.69 32.41
C PHE A 49 -3.30 -9.35 31.89
N SER A 50 -2.03 -9.33 31.53
CA SER A 50 -1.30 -8.15 31.07
C SER A 50 -0.97 -8.23 29.58
N ARG A 51 -0.53 -7.10 29.02
CA ARG A 51 0.01 -7.05 27.64
C ARG A 51 1.25 -7.94 27.48
N THR A 52 2.08 -8.04 28.50
CA THR A 52 3.25 -8.92 28.50
C THR A 52 2.84 -10.39 28.40
N ASP A 53 1.79 -10.80 29.12
CA ASP A 53 1.26 -12.16 29.00
C ASP A 53 0.72 -12.44 27.59
N TYR A 54 0.03 -11.45 26.98
CA TYR A 54 -0.48 -11.56 25.62
C TYR A 54 0.64 -11.83 24.61
N LEU A 55 1.65 -10.95 24.57
CA LEU A 55 2.77 -11.05 23.63
C LEU A 55 3.58 -12.34 23.82
N ALA A 56 3.74 -12.81 25.07
CA ALA A 56 4.55 -13.98 25.37
C ALA A 56 3.84 -15.31 25.08
N HIS A 57 2.53 -15.38 25.33
CA HIS A 57 1.84 -16.68 25.42
C HIS A 57 0.74 -16.88 24.40
N VAL A 58 0.20 -15.81 23.81
CA VAL A 58 -1.07 -15.90 23.05
C VAL A 58 -0.98 -15.31 21.66
N ASP A 59 -0.24 -14.23 21.50
CA ASP A 59 -0.15 -13.48 20.24
C ASP A 59 0.40 -14.34 19.09
N GLY A 60 -0.27 -14.28 17.92
CA GLY A 60 0.08 -15.07 16.73
C GLY A 60 -0.11 -16.59 16.85
N LYS A 61 -0.62 -17.13 17.96
CA LYS A 61 -0.77 -18.59 18.19
C LYS A 61 -2.18 -19.11 17.95
N PRO A 62 -2.34 -20.41 17.63
CA PRO A 62 -3.66 -21.05 17.62
C PRO A 62 -4.38 -20.87 18.95
N ARG A 63 -5.66 -20.53 18.87
CA ARG A 63 -6.48 -20.12 20.02
C ARG A 63 -6.44 -21.07 21.22
N TYR A 64 -6.52 -22.38 21.02
CA TYR A 64 -6.50 -23.34 22.14
C TYR A 64 -5.09 -23.51 22.70
N GLN A 65 -4.05 -23.48 21.84
CA GLN A 65 -2.66 -23.48 22.29
C GLN A 65 -2.36 -22.25 23.14
N GLY A 66 -2.84 -21.06 22.74
CA GLY A 66 -2.67 -19.84 23.52
C GLY A 66 -3.30 -19.91 24.92
N VAL A 67 -4.42 -20.63 25.08
CA VAL A 67 -5.01 -20.88 26.41
C VAL A 67 -4.10 -21.79 27.24
N GLU A 68 -3.66 -22.90 26.67
CA GLU A 68 -2.80 -23.86 27.37
C GLU A 68 -1.47 -23.23 27.80
N ASP A 69 -0.79 -22.55 26.87
CA ASP A 69 0.49 -21.87 27.11
C ASP A 69 0.38 -20.82 28.23
N PHE A 70 -0.68 -20.01 28.21
CA PHE A 70 -0.90 -19.00 29.23
C PHE A 70 -1.21 -19.62 30.60
N LEU A 71 -2.11 -20.61 30.66
CA LEU A 71 -2.44 -21.26 31.93
C LEU A 71 -1.21 -21.95 32.53
N HIS A 72 -0.41 -22.62 31.69
CA HIS A 72 0.83 -23.24 32.11
C HIS A 72 1.83 -22.21 32.65
N SER A 73 1.95 -21.02 32.04
CA SER A 73 2.83 -19.96 32.55
C SER A 73 2.40 -19.44 33.94
N ARG A 74 1.12 -19.61 34.28
CA ARG A 74 0.54 -19.30 35.60
C ARG A 74 0.42 -20.50 36.55
N GLN A 75 1.00 -21.65 36.18
CA GLN A 75 0.93 -22.92 36.94
C GLN A 75 -0.52 -23.40 37.16
N LEU A 76 -1.41 -23.07 36.22
CA LEU A 76 -2.80 -23.50 36.19
C LEU A 76 -2.96 -24.57 35.11
N THR A 77 -3.86 -25.52 35.38
CA THR A 77 -4.21 -26.57 34.41
C THR A 77 -5.72 -26.70 34.32
N LEU A 78 -6.21 -26.89 33.11
CA LEU A 78 -7.60 -27.24 32.83
C LEU A 78 -7.61 -28.50 31.97
N PRO A 79 -8.67 -29.32 32.05
CA PRO A 79 -8.89 -30.35 31.06
C PRO A 79 -8.92 -29.73 29.65
N TYR A 80 -8.30 -30.39 28.67
CA TYR A 80 -8.25 -29.85 27.30
C TYR A 80 -9.66 -29.62 26.73
N GLY A 81 -10.57 -30.56 26.95
CA GLY A 81 -11.96 -30.49 26.48
C GLY A 81 -12.13 -30.94 25.03
N LYS A 82 -13.22 -30.50 24.39
CA LYS A 82 -13.51 -30.75 22.97
C LYS A 82 -13.78 -29.43 22.26
N PRO A 83 -13.44 -29.27 20.96
CA PRO A 83 -13.76 -28.06 20.19
C PRO A 83 -15.26 -27.69 20.20
N SER A 84 -16.13 -28.68 20.41
CA SER A 84 -17.59 -28.52 20.54
C SER A 84 -18.07 -28.14 21.95
N ASP A 85 -17.17 -27.97 22.93
CA ASP A 85 -17.54 -27.54 24.29
C ASP A 85 -18.19 -26.15 24.24
N SER A 86 -19.21 -25.93 25.07
CA SER A 86 -19.81 -24.60 25.22
C SER A 86 -18.80 -23.62 25.84
N ALA A 87 -19.01 -22.33 25.56
CA ALA A 87 -18.19 -21.25 26.12
C ALA A 87 -18.22 -21.21 27.66
N ASP A 88 -19.23 -21.80 28.31
CA ASP A 88 -19.38 -21.79 29.77
C ASP A 88 -18.54 -22.87 30.48
N ARG A 89 -17.93 -23.80 29.74
CA ARG A 89 -17.09 -24.85 30.34
C ARG A 89 -15.70 -24.33 30.67
N ASP A 90 -15.20 -24.68 31.84
CA ASP A 90 -13.81 -24.44 32.24
C ASP A 90 -12.91 -25.58 31.72
N THR A 91 -12.77 -25.62 30.39
CA THR A 91 -11.80 -26.44 29.65
C THR A 91 -10.96 -25.51 28.76
N VAL A 92 -9.81 -25.97 28.26
CA VAL A 92 -9.00 -25.18 27.29
C VAL A 92 -9.86 -24.79 26.08
N CYS A 93 -10.59 -25.74 25.51
CA CYS A 93 -11.52 -25.48 24.42
C CYS A 93 -12.67 -24.53 24.82
N GLY A 94 -13.23 -24.68 26.01
CA GLY A 94 -14.32 -23.83 26.52
C GLY A 94 -13.91 -22.37 26.70
N LEU A 95 -12.76 -22.10 27.34
CA LEU A 95 -12.20 -20.75 27.46
C LEU A 95 -11.89 -20.14 26.08
N GLY A 96 -11.30 -20.92 25.18
CA GLY A 96 -11.06 -20.47 23.81
C GLY A 96 -12.36 -20.14 23.06
N ASN A 97 -13.42 -20.93 23.25
CA ASN A 97 -14.72 -20.68 22.65
C ASN A 97 -15.37 -19.42 23.25
N ARG A 98 -15.23 -19.19 24.57
CA ARG A 98 -15.65 -17.95 25.25
C ARG A 98 -14.93 -16.73 24.70
N LYS A 99 -13.61 -16.81 24.47
CA LYS A 99 -12.84 -15.74 23.83
C LYS A 99 -13.38 -15.39 22.46
N ASN A 100 -13.73 -16.40 21.65
CA ASN A 100 -14.25 -16.14 20.30
C ASN A 100 -15.60 -15.45 20.34
N ALA A 101 -16.51 -15.86 21.22
CA ALA A 101 -17.79 -15.18 21.42
C ALA A 101 -17.58 -13.70 21.79
N ARG A 102 -16.70 -13.42 22.77
CA ARG A 102 -16.35 -12.03 23.15
C ARG A 102 -15.69 -11.24 22.04
N PHE A 103 -14.83 -11.87 21.25
CA PHE A 103 -14.22 -11.20 20.11
C PHE A 103 -15.26 -10.81 19.05
N LEU A 104 -16.22 -11.68 18.73
CA LEU A 104 -17.28 -11.38 17.78
C LEU A 104 -18.18 -10.24 18.28
N GLU A 105 -18.53 -10.23 19.57
CA GLU A 105 -19.26 -9.11 20.19
C GLU A 105 -18.47 -7.78 20.07
N LEU A 106 -17.16 -7.81 20.33
CA LEU A 106 -16.32 -6.61 20.18
C LEU A 106 -16.23 -6.15 18.73
N LEU A 107 -16.11 -7.09 17.78
CA LEU A 107 -16.07 -6.82 16.36
C LEU A 107 -17.38 -6.17 15.87
N GLU A 108 -18.53 -6.69 16.28
CA GLU A 108 -19.85 -6.15 15.92
C GLU A 108 -20.07 -4.74 16.45
N ASN A 109 -19.57 -4.44 17.65
CA ASN A 109 -19.75 -3.13 18.26
C ASN A 109 -18.75 -2.08 17.76
N LYS A 110 -17.53 -2.48 17.39
CA LYS A 110 -16.43 -1.56 17.06
C LYS A 110 -16.09 -1.52 15.56
N GLY A 111 -16.51 -2.52 14.80
CA GLY A 111 -16.17 -2.68 13.39
C GLY A 111 -14.73 -3.11 13.15
N VAL A 112 -14.37 -3.19 11.86
CA VAL A 112 -13.01 -3.49 11.39
C VAL A 112 -12.35 -2.20 10.90
N GLU A 113 -11.25 -1.83 11.53
CA GLU A 113 -10.36 -0.78 11.02
C GLU A 113 -9.13 -1.39 10.35
N VAL A 114 -8.69 -0.76 9.26
CA VAL A 114 -7.51 -1.17 8.48
C VAL A 114 -6.33 -0.22 8.68
N PHE A 115 -5.13 -0.69 8.37
CA PHE A 115 -3.95 0.16 8.26
C PHE A 115 -3.81 0.68 6.83
N ASP A 116 -3.91 2.00 6.65
CA ASP A 116 -3.89 2.64 5.32
C ASP A 116 -2.61 2.33 4.53
N ASP A 117 -1.45 2.33 5.20
CA ASP A 117 -0.17 1.99 4.59
C ASP A 117 -0.15 0.55 4.08
N ALA A 118 -0.67 -0.39 4.86
CA ALA A 118 -0.70 -1.80 4.51
C ALA A 118 -1.71 -2.08 3.38
N VAL A 119 -2.87 -1.41 3.39
CA VAL A 119 -3.85 -1.49 2.28
C VAL A 119 -3.28 -0.87 1.01
N ALA A 120 -2.58 0.26 1.13
CA ALA A 120 -1.90 0.88 -0.01
C ALA A 120 -0.80 -0.03 -0.56
N ALA A 121 -0.03 -0.70 0.31
CA ALA A 121 1.02 -1.64 -0.08
C ALA A 121 0.42 -2.87 -0.78
N LEU A 122 -0.64 -3.44 -0.23
CA LEU A 122 -1.39 -4.55 -0.81
C LEU A 122 -1.89 -4.19 -2.21
N LYS A 123 -2.53 -3.02 -2.37
CA LYS A 123 -2.98 -2.53 -3.67
C LYS A 123 -1.83 -2.32 -4.65
N ARG A 124 -0.73 -1.69 -4.20
CA ARG A 124 0.49 -1.45 -4.98
C ARG A 124 1.07 -2.77 -5.50
N TRP A 125 1.25 -3.75 -4.63
CA TRP A 125 1.81 -5.05 -5.00
C TRP A 125 0.87 -5.87 -5.87
N ARG A 126 -0.45 -5.81 -5.62
CA ARG A 126 -1.45 -6.45 -6.50
C ARG A 126 -1.34 -5.92 -7.91
N ARG A 127 -1.29 -4.59 -8.06
CA ARG A 127 -1.14 -3.94 -9.36
C ARG A 127 0.18 -4.38 -9.99
N GLY A 128 1.28 -4.40 -9.24
CA GLY A 128 2.56 -4.95 -9.68
C GLY A 128 2.61 -6.45 -10.01
N GLY A 129 1.47 -7.13 -10.05
CA GLY A 129 1.38 -8.53 -10.47
C GLY A 129 1.80 -9.53 -9.39
N MET A 130 2.04 -9.07 -8.15
CA MET A 130 2.34 -9.96 -7.03
C MET A 130 1.12 -10.80 -6.69
N LYS A 131 1.35 -12.08 -6.45
CA LYS A 131 0.32 -12.96 -5.87
C LYS A 131 0.24 -12.70 -4.37
N LEU A 132 -0.96 -12.42 -3.86
CA LEU A 132 -1.16 -12.00 -2.48
C LEU A 132 -1.93 -13.05 -1.69
N ALA A 133 -1.47 -13.37 -0.50
CA ALA A 133 -2.21 -14.16 0.47
C ALA A 133 -2.33 -13.44 1.81
N ILE A 134 -3.40 -13.75 2.53
CA ILE A 134 -3.59 -13.36 3.92
C ILE A 134 -3.68 -14.60 4.78
N ILE A 135 -3.00 -14.58 5.92
CA ILE A 135 -3.06 -15.64 6.92
C ILE A 135 -3.49 -15.07 8.28
N THR A 136 -4.14 -15.90 9.08
CA THR A 136 -4.43 -15.57 10.49
C THR A 136 -4.68 -16.85 11.29
N ALA A 137 -4.31 -16.84 12.56
CA ALA A 137 -4.68 -17.90 13.51
C ALA A 137 -6.17 -17.85 13.91
N SER A 138 -6.84 -16.72 13.67
CA SER A 138 -8.26 -16.52 13.91
C SER A 138 -9.12 -17.31 12.94
N ARG A 139 -10.25 -17.86 13.40
CA ARG A 139 -11.24 -18.51 12.51
C ARG A 139 -12.16 -17.53 11.78
N ASN A 140 -11.97 -16.23 12.01
CA ASN A 140 -12.86 -15.19 11.49
C ASN A 140 -12.23 -14.42 10.32
N GLY A 141 -11.15 -14.94 9.73
CA GLY A 141 -10.36 -14.20 8.73
C GLY A 141 -11.19 -13.76 7.53
N GLN A 142 -11.99 -14.67 6.96
CA GLN A 142 -12.88 -14.32 5.85
C GLN A 142 -13.86 -13.19 6.20
N ARG A 143 -14.58 -13.31 7.32
CA ARG A 143 -15.54 -12.29 7.79
C ARG A 143 -14.87 -10.92 7.97
N ILE A 144 -13.69 -10.88 8.59
CA ILE A 144 -12.95 -9.63 8.82
C ILE A 144 -12.55 -8.98 7.49
N LEU A 145 -12.10 -9.77 6.52
CA LEU A 145 -11.71 -9.27 5.20
C LEU A 145 -12.91 -8.81 4.37
N GLU A 146 -14.07 -9.44 4.51
CA GLU A 146 -15.32 -8.98 3.91
C GLU A 146 -15.74 -7.62 4.49
N GLU A 147 -15.80 -7.50 5.82
CA GLU A 147 -16.14 -6.24 6.51
C GLU A 147 -15.12 -5.12 6.18
N ALA A 148 -13.84 -5.47 5.99
CA ALA A 148 -12.80 -4.53 5.56
C ALA A 148 -12.83 -4.18 4.07
N GLY A 149 -13.62 -4.88 3.24
CA GLY A 149 -13.61 -4.72 1.78
C GLY A 149 -12.28 -5.14 1.11
N LEU A 150 -11.57 -6.10 1.71
CA LEU A 150 -10.26 -6.59 1.25
C LEU A 150 -10.29 -8.02 0.72
N LEU A 151 -11.41 -8.74 0.84
CA LEU A 151 -11.49 -10.14 0.42
C LEU A 151 -11.14 -10.32 -1.06
N ASP A 152 -11.71 -9.49 -1.94
CA ASP A 152 -11.43 -9.50 -3.38
C ASP A 152 -10.06 -8.91 -3.75
N ALA A 153 -9.31 -8.41 -2.76
CA ALA A 153 -7.99 -7.81 -2.95
C ALA A 153 -6.86 -8.84 -3.00
N VAL A 154 -7.13 -10.08 -2.60
CA VAL A 154 -6.11 -11.13 -2.45
C VAL A 154 -6.47 -12.40 -3.19
N ASN A 155 -5.45 -13.22 -3.50
CA ASN A 155 -5.63 -14.46 -4.24
C ASN A 155 -6.00 -15.63 -3.32
N VAL A 156 -5.49 -15.63 -2.08
CA VAL A 156 -5.62 -16.73 -1.13
C VAL A 156 -5.85 -16.19 0.28
N VAL A 157 -6.75 -16.82 1.04
CA VAL A 157 -6.92 -16.61 2.48
C VAL A 157 -6.77 -17.95 3.19
N ILE A 158 -5.86 -18.02 4.16
CA ILE A 158 -5.72 -19.18 5.07
C ILE A 158 -5.98 -18.71 6.50
N ASP A 159 -7.19 -18.96 6.98
CA ASP A 159 -7.57 -18.65 8.35
C ASP A 159 -7.59 -19.91 9.23
N GLY A 160 -7.92 -19.74 10.50
CA GLY A 160 -7.99 -20.84 11.46
C GLY A 160 -9.11 -21.86 11.18
N ALA A 161 -10.08 -21.55 10.31
CA ALA A 161 -11.07 -22.53 9.85
C ALA A 161 -10.46 -23.44 8.79
N VAL A 162 -9.74 -22.87 7.82
CA VAL A 162 -8.96 -23.62 6.82
C VAL A 162 -7.89 -24.48 7.51
N ALA A 163 -7.19 -23.93 8.50
CA ALA A 163 -6.20 -24.68 9.27
C ALA A 163 -6.81 -25.91 9.95
N ALA A 164 -8.00 -25.77 10.55
CA ALA A 164 -8.68 -26.90 11.19
C ALA A 164 -9.19 -27.95 10.18
N GLU A 165 -9.67 -27.54 9.00
CA GLU A 165 -10.10 -28.45 7.94
C GLU A 165 -8.93 -29.29 7.40
N LYS A 166 -7.75 -28.66 7.29
CA LYS A 166 -6.53 -29.26 6.73
C LYS A 166 -5.60 -29.90 7.76
N ASP A 167 -6.01 -29.91 9.03
CA ASP A 167 -5.20 -30.39 10.17
C ASP A 167 -3.81 -29.72 10.25
N LEU A 168 -3.78 -28.40 10.03
CA LEU A 168 -2.56 -27.60 10.10
C LEU A 168 -2.34 -27.13 11.54
N ALA A 169 -1.13 -27.34 12.08
CA ALA A 169 -0.74 -27.02 13.44
C ALA A 169 -0.62 -25.50 13.72
N GLY A 170 -0.79 -24.66 12.69
CA GLY A 170 -0.65 -23.19 12.78
C GLY A 170 0.52 -22.69 11.92
N LYS A 171 1.21 -21.65 12.38
CA LYS A 171 2.44 -21.15 11.72
C LYS A 171 3.60 -22.11 12.07
N PRO A 172 4.46 -22.53 11.12
CA PRO A 172 4.58 -22.06 9.73
C PRO A 172 3.67 -22.76 8.70
N GLU A 173 2.95 -23.83 9.07
CA GLU A 173 2.20 -24.64 8.10
C GLU A 173 1.15 -23.85 7.31
N ILE A 174 0.46 -22.88 7.94
CA ILE A 174 -0.49 -22.00 7.23
C ILE A 174 0.21 -21.06 6.24
N MET A 175 1.46 -20.66 6.51
CA MET A 175 2.27 -19.86 5.58
C MET A 175 2.68 -20.69 4.37
N LEU A 176 3.14 -21.92 4.62
CA LEU A 176 3.52 -22.86 3.57
C LEU A 176 2.32 -23.27 2.70
N GLU A 177 1.15 -23.49 3.30
CA GLU A 177 -0.09 -23.75 2.57
C GLU A 177 -0.52 -22.54 1.74
N ALA A 178 -0.36 -21.31 2.24
CA ALA A 178 -0.60 -20.10 1.47
C ALA A 178 0.31 -20.03 0.23
N ALA A 179 1.63 -20.22 0.41
CA ALA A 179 2.60 -20.24 -0.69
C ALA A 179 2.24 -21.32 -1.74
N ARG A 180 1.87 -22.52 -1.27
CA ARG A 180 1.44 -23.62 -2.14
C ARG A 180 0.20 -23.26 -2.97
N ARG A 181 -0.83 -22.64 -2.38
CA ARG A 181 -2.04 -22.21 -3.10
C ARG A 181 -1.78 -21.06 -4.06
N LEU A 182 -0.79 -20.22 -3.77
CA LEU A 182 -0.32 -19.20 -4.69
C LEU A 182 0.53 -19.78 -5.83
N ASP A 183 0.91 -21.06 -5.80
CA ASP A 183 1.84 -21.65 -6.77
C ASP A 183 3.16 -20.87 -6.84
N VAL A 184 3.78 -20.68 -5.66
CA VAL A 184 5.07 -20.00 -5.47
C VAL A 184 5.89 -20.77 -4.42
N ALA A 185 7.19 -20.94 -4.65
CA ALA A 185 8.09 -21.53 -3.67
C ALA A 185 8.27 -20.58 -2.46
N PRO A 186 8.43 -21.07 -1.22
CA PRO A 186 8.65 -20.20 -0.04
C PRO A 186 9.80 -19.21 -0.25
N ALA A 187 10.90 -19.68 -0.85
CA ALA A 187 12.05 -18.85 -1.20
C ALA A 187 11.68 -17.67 -2.13
N ASP A 188 10.61 -17.72 -2.92
CA ASP A 188 10.15 -16.64 -3.82
C ASP A 188 9.01 -15.78 -3.24
N ALA A 189 8.62 -16.04 -1.99
CA ALA A 189 7.57 -15.32 -1.28
C ALA A 189 8.13 -14.48 -0.13
N VAL A 190 7.44 -13.38 0.15
CA VAL A 190 7.73 -12.47 1.27
C VAL A 190 6.70 -12.69 2.37
N ILE A 191 7.14 -12.75 3.61
CA ILE A 191 6.28 -12.77 4.81
C ILE A 191 6.25 -11.37 5.40
N VAL A 192 5.05 -10.86 5.71
CA VAL A 192 4.85 -9.59 6.42
C VAL A 192 4.08 -9.87 7.70
N GLU A 193 4.71 -9.60 8.84
CA GLU A 193 4.25 -10.07 10.15
C GLU A 193 4.59 -9.08 11.28
N ASP A 194 3.73 -8.94 12.29
CA ASP A 194 3.95 -8.04 13.45
C ASP A 194 4.31 -8.78 14.75
N ALA A 195 4.14 -10.11 14.80
CA ALA A 195 4.41 -10.95 15.97
C ALA A 195 5.70 -11.78 15.85
N THR A 196 6.45 -11.90 16.95
CA THR A 196 7.72 -12.66 16.99
C THR A 196 7.56 -14.14 16.63
N ALA A 197 6.43 -14.75 16.99
CA ALA A 197 6.10 -16.13 16.64
C ALA A 197 5.99 -16.31 15.12
N GLY A 198 5.35 -15.36 14.42
CA GLY A 198 5.23 -15.41 12.98
C GLY A 198 6.54 -15.10 12.25
N ILE A 199 7.39 -14.21 12.79
CA ILE A 199 8.73 -13.95 12.24
C ILE A 199 9.57 -15.23 12.26
N ARG A 200 9.61 -15.93 13.41
CA ARG A 200 10.33 -17.21 13.53
C ARG A 200 9.76 -18.23 12.57
N ALA A 201 8.44 -18.34 12.46
CA ALA A 201 7.79 -19.24 11.52
C ALA A 201 8.13 -18.92 10.05
N GLY A 202 8.21 -17.65 9.66
CA GLY A 202 8.67 -17.24 8.33
C GLY A 202 10.11 -17.69 8.05
N ARG A 203 10.98 -17.64 9.06
CA ARG A 203 12.37 -18.12 8.94
C ARG A 203 12.45 -19.63 8.86
N ASP A 204 11.74 -20.33 9.74
CA ASP A 204 11.68 -21.79 9.77
C ASP A 204 11.04 -22.37 8.50
N GLY A 205 10.14 -21.62 7.86
CA GLY A 205 9.55 -21.95 6.56
C GLY A 205 10.43 -21.63 5.35
N GLU A 206 11.66 -21.18 5.55
CA GLU A 206 12.63 -20.82 4.50
C GLU A 206 12.07 -19.79 3.48
N PHE A 207 11.28 -18.83 3.98
CA PHE A 207 10.77 -17.75 3.13
C PHE A 207 11.88 -16.81 2.70
N GLY A 208 11.80 -16.31 1.47
CA GLY A 208 12.89 -15.55 0.86
C GLY A 208 13.15 -14.18 1.49
N LEU A 209 12.16 -13.62 2.17
CA LEU A 209 12.27 -12.38 2.95
C LEU A 209 11.21 -12.38 4.05
N VAL A 210 11.62 -12.10 5.28
CA VAL A 210 10.72 -11.96 6.42
C VAL A 210 10.76 -10.52 6.92
N VAL A 211 9.65 -9.81 6.76
CA VAL A 211 9.48 -8.40 7.12
C VAL A 211 8.67 -8.28 8.40
N GLY A 212 9.29 -7.69 9.43
CA GLY A 212 8.66 -7.31 10.68
C GLY A 212 7.95 -5.96 10.60
N VAL A 213 6.69 -5.90 11.03
CA VAL A 213 5.91 -4.67 11.11
C VAL A 213 5.84 -4.21 12.57
N SER A 214 6.61 -3.19 12.91
CA SER A 214 6.62 -2.61 14.26
C SER A 214 5.51 -1.57 14.42
N ARG A 215 4.31 -2.03 14.81
CA ARG A 215 3.19 -1.12 15.14
C ARG A 215 3.30 -0.52 16.54
N ASN A 216 4.08 -1.16 17.42
CA ASN A 216 4.04 -0.95 18.86
C ASN A 216 5.41 -0.65 19.48
N GLY A 217 6.41 -0.35 18.66
CA GLY A 217 7.79 -0.11 19.11
C GLY A 217 8.55 -1.39 19.45
N ASN A 218 8.12 -2.54 18.94
CA ASN A 218 8.72 -3.86 19.15
C ASN A 218 9.82 -4.20 18.14
N GLU A 219 10.56 -3.19 17.66
CA GLU A 219 11.54 -3.37 16.58
C GLU A 219 12.67 -4.33 16.96
N THR A 220 13.19 -4.18 18.19
CA THR A 220 14.29 -4.98 18.70
C THR A 220 13.89 -6.46 18.78
N GLU A 221 12.70 -6.73 19.32
CA GLU A 221 12.16 -8.08 19.48
C GLU A 221 11.93 -8.76 18.13
N LEU A 222 11.43 -8.03 17.13
CA LEU A 222 11.25 -8.57 15.77
C LEU A 222 12.58 -8.87 15.08
N ARG A 223 13.60 -8.02 15.26
CA ARG A 223 14.96 -8.30 14.75
C ARG A 223 15.59 -9.51 15.43
N GLU A 224 15.49 -9.60 16.76
CA GLU A 224 16.00 -10.74 17.52
C GLU A 224 15.27 -12.04 17.18
N ALA A 225 13.98 -11.97 16.82
CA ALA A 225 13.21 -13.10 16.33
C ALA A 225 13.63 -13.56 14.92
N GLY A 226 14.43 -12.76 14.19
CA GLY A 226 15.02 -13.13 12.91
C GLY A 226 14.45 -12.41 11.70
N ALA A 227 13.75 -11.28 11.85
CA ALA A 227 13.28 -10.49 10.73
C ALA A 227 14.47 -9.96 9.90
N ASP A 228 14.38 -10.10 8.57
CA ASP A 228 15.39 -9.58 7.64
C ASP A 228 15.31 -8.04 7.53
N HIS A 229 14.09 -7.51 7.62
CA HIS A 229 13.80 -6.08 7.64
C HIS A 229 12.71 -5.78 8.66
N VAL A 230 12.78 -4.62 9.31
CA VAL A 230 11.72 -4.15 10.23
C VAL A 230 11.35 -2.72 9.85
N THR A 231 10.06 -2.48 9.73
CA THR A 231 9.48 -1.18 9.37
C THR A 231 8.26 -0.86 10.23
N ALA A 232 7.95 0.42 10.40
CA ALA A 232 6.66 0.87 10.93
C ALA A 232 5.62 1.16 9.83
N ASP A 233 6.09 1.23 8.58
CA ASP A 233 5.31 1.56 7.38
C ASP A 233 5.45 0.43 6.36
N VAL A 234 4.37 -0.34 6.16
CA VAL A 234 4.34 -1.48 5.23
C VAL A 234 4.48 -1.01 3.79
N TYR A 235 4.01 0.20 3.49
CA TYR A 235 4.12 0.78 2.15
C TYR A 235 5.57 1.05 1.76
N ALA A 236 6.41 1.42 2.73
CA ALA A 236 7.83 1.67 2.54
C ALA A 236 8.64 0.38 2.29
N VAL A 237 8.05 -0.81 2.49
CA VAL A 237 8.75 -2.07 2.24
C VAL A 237 9.04 -2.22 0.76
N SER A 238 10.33 -2.38 0.45
CA SER A 238 10.79 -2.70 -0.89
C SER A 238 11.37 -4.12 -0.93
N PHE A 239 10.86 -4.95 -1.82
CA PHE A 239 11.36 -6.29 -2.11
C PHE A 239 12.64 -6.20 -2.95
N LEU A 240 13.72 -5.78 -2.30
CA LEU A 240 14.99 -5.32 -2.86
C LEU A 240 15.45 -6.15 -4.09
N ARG A 241 15.13 -5.64 -5.28
CA ARG A 241 15.80 -5.93 -6.55
C ARG A 241 16.85 -4.84 -6.73
N GLN A 242 18.04 -5.21 -7.20
CA GLN A 242 18.97 -4.23 -7.72
C GLN A 242 18.69 -4.06 -9.21
N ILE A 243 18.20 -2.89 -9.62
CA ILE A 243 18.00 -2.57 -11.04
C ILE A 243 19.19 -1.75 -11.60
N PRO A 244 19.56 -1.93 -12.87
CA PRO A 244 20.68 -1.23 -13.49
C PRO A 244 20.38 0.27 -13.68
N ASN A 245 21.43 1.11 -13.68
CA ASN A 245 21.28 2.53 -13.98
C ASN A 245 21.05 2.71 -15.50
N ALA A 246 20.05 3.50 -15.90
CA ALA A 246 19.70 3.70 -17.30
C ALA A 246 20.84 4.34 -18.12
N LEU A 247 21.61 5.26 -17.52
CA LEU A 247 22.70 5.98 -18.19
C LEU A 247 23.89 5.08 -18.52
N ASP A 248 24.10 4.04 -17.72
CA ASP A 248 25.15 3.03 -17.94
C ASP A 248 24.73 2.00 -19.00
N HIS A 249 23.44 1.94 -19.35
CA HIS A 249 22.83 0.93 -20.22
C HIS A 249 22.13 1.51 -21.45
N MET A 250 22.60 2.67 -21.94
CA MET A 250 22.01 3.35 -23.11
C MET A 250 22.06 2.53 -24.41
N GLU A 251 23.07 1.65 -24.55
CA GLU A 251 23.18 0.74 -25.70
C GLU A 251 22.07 -0.31 -25.68
N ASP A 252 21.74 -0.86 -24.50
CA ASP A 252 20.65 -1.83 -24.32
C ASP A 252 19.30 -1.18 -24.63
N LEU A 253 19.08 0.06 -24.18
CA LEU A 253 17.88 0.84 -24.50
C LEU A 253 17.74 1.08 -26.00
N SER A 254 18.83 1.42 -26.67
CA SER A 254 18.86 1.66 -28.12
C SER A 254 18.60 0.36 -28.90
N ALA A 255 19.16 -0.76 -28.45
CA ALA A 255 18.94 -2.07 -29.05
C ALA A 255 17.49 -2.53 -28.87
N TRP A 256 16.88 -2.31 -27.70
CA TRP A 256 15.48 -2.63 -27.44
C TRP A 256 14.53 -1.78 -28.30
N ARG A 257 14.83 -0.48 -28.44
CA ARG A 257 14.06 0.40 -29.34
C ARG A 257 14.06 -0.09 -30.78
N GLY A 258 15.21 -0.52 -31.29
CA GLY A 258 15.37 -0.87 -32.71
C GLY A 258 14.97 0.32 -33.61
N SER A 259 14.12 0.06 -34.60
CA SER A 259 13.62 1.09 -35.53
C SER A 259 12.35 1.80 -35.07
N ARG A 260 11.79 1.44 -33.90
CA ARG A 260 10.51 1.98 -33.44
C ARG A 260 10.64 3.50 -33.16
N PRO A 261 9.61 4.29 -33.50
CA PRO A 261 9.56 5.71 -33.17
C PRO A 261 9.52 5.89 -31.64
N LEU A 262 10.25 6.87 -31.11
CA LEU A 262 10.31 7.13 -29.67
C LEU A 262 9.09 7.94 -29.21
N ALA A 263 8.63 7.70 -27.99
CA ALA A 263 7.80 8.64 -27.23
C ALA A 263 8.31 8.70 -25.78
N VAL A 264 8.32 9.90 -25.18
CA VAL A 264 8.87 10.12 -23.84
C VAL A 264 7.77 10.57 -22.89
N PHE A 265 7.65 9.90 -21.76
CA PHE A 265 6.68 10.17 -20.72
C PHE A 265 7.40 10.41 -19.39
N LEU A 266 6.96 11.41 -18.65
CA LEU A 266 7.67 11.87 -17.47
C LEU A 266 6.69 12.22 -16.36
N ASP A 267 7.02 11.84 -15.13
CA ASP A 267 6.45 12.49 -13.96
C ASP A 267 7.08 13.88 -13.75
N PHE A 268 6.44 14.69 -12.91
CA PHE A 268 6.87 16.03 -12.59
C PHE A 268 7.65 16.13 -11.28
N ASP A 269 6.97 16.00 -10.13
CA ASP A 269 7.60 16.12 -8.81
C ASP A 269 8.55 14.94 -8.59
N GLY A 270 9.72 15.17 -8.02
CA GLY A 270 10.73 14.13 -7.78
C GLY A 270 11.41 13.54 -9.03
N THR A 271 10.91 13.87 -10.23
CA THR A 271 11.43 13.39 -11.51
C THR A 271 12.00 14.51 -12.38
N LEU A 272 11.17 15.47 -12.79
CA LEU A 272 11.61 16.64 -13.57
C LEU A 272 11.97 17.84 -12.68
N ALA A 273 11.36 17.93 -11.50
CA ALA A 273 11.60 18.95 -10.50
C ALA A 273 11.96 18.30 -9.17
N GLU A 274 12.88 18.91 -8.41
CA GLU A 274 13.18 18.44 -7.05
C GLU A 274 11.96 18.54 -6.13
N ILE A 275 11.86 17.60 -5.18
CA ILE A 275 10.83 17.65 -4.14
C ILE A 275 11.15 18.78 -3.17
N THR A 276 10.31 19.81 -3.16
CA THR A 276 10.44 20.95 -2.24
C THR A 276 9.39 20.91 -1.14
N GLU A 277 9.71 21.40 0.07
CA GLU A 277 8.77 21.47 1.20
C GLU A 277 7.52 22.33 0.92
N GLU A 278 7.60 23.28 -0.01
CA GLU A 278 6.49 24.11 -0.46
C GLU A 278 6.09 23.73 -1.91
N PRO A 279 4.99 22.99 -2.12
CA PRO A 279 4.57 22.54 -3.46
C PRO A 279 4.42 23.65 -4.50
N GLY A 280 4.20 24.89 -4.06
CA GLY A 280 4.11 26.08 -4.91
C GLY A 280 5.43 26.49 -5.58
N LYS A 281 6.59 26.02 -5.08
CA LYS A 281 7.93 26.41 -5.56
C LYS A 281 8.57 25.44 -6.55
N ALA A 282 8.05 24.23 -6.70
CA ALA A 282 8.61 23.24 -7.64
C ALA A 282 8.57 23.76 -9.08
N GLN A 283 9.74 23.90 -9.71
CA GLN A 283 9.91 24.28 -11.11
C GLN A 283 11.03 23.44 -11.72
N ILE A 284 10.93 23.16 -13.02
CA ILE A 284 12.02 22.52 -13.75
C ILE A 284 13.14 23.52 -14.01
N SER A 285 14.37 23.04 -14.09
CA SER A 285 15.53 23.85 -14.48
C SER A 285 15.40 24.37 -15.92
N ALA A 286 16.11 25.46 -16.24
CA ALA A 286 16.14 25.99 -17.61
C ALA A 286 16.69 24.94 -18.58
N GLU A 287 17.67 24.16 -18.12
CA GLU A 287 18.30 23.07 -18.84
C GLU A 287 17.32 21.94 -19.14
N ALA A 288 16.48 21.55 -18.19
CA ALA A 288 15.42 20.55 -18.40
C ALA A 288 14.39 21.06 -19.41
N ARG A 289 13.97 22.33 -19.30
CA ARG A 289 13.06 22.93 -20.28
C ARG A 289 13.65 22.88 -21.69
N SER A 290 14.92 23.27 -21.85
CA SER A 290 15.61 23.21 -23.14
C SER A 290 15.77 21.79 -23.65
N ALA A 291 16.03 20.80 -22.79
CA ALA A 291 16.10 19.40 -23.20
C ALA A 291 14.75 18.89 -23.75
N LEU A 292 13.64 19.21 -23.09
CA LEU A 292 12.29 18.84 -23.54
C LEU A 292 11.95 19.46 -24.90
N GLN A 293 12.37 20.70 -25.15
CA GLN A 293 12.14 21.41 -26.42
C GLN A 293 12.89 20.81 -27.63
N ARG A 294 13.92 19.99 -27.39
CA ARG A 294 14.71 19.35 -28.47
C ARG A 294 14.02 18.14 -29.07
N PHE A 295 13.06 17.54 -28.36
CA PHE A 295 12.39 16.34 -28.86
C PHE A 295 11.49 16.67 -30.05
N SER A 296 11.76 16.03 -31.18
CA SER A 296 10.88 16.02 -32.35
C SER A 296 9.76 14.97 -32.24
N CYS A 297 9.89 14.05 -31.28
CA CYS A 297 8.92 13.02 -31.00
C CYS A 297 7.92 13.46 -29.93
N PRO A 298 6.79 12.73 -29.75
CA PRO A 298 5.85 13.07 -28.69
C PRO A 298 6.47 12.99 -27.30
N VAL A 299 6.20 14.02 -26.49
CA VAL A 299 6.56 14.09 -25.07
C VAL A 299 5.30 14.34 -24.26
N ALA A 300 5.14 13.65 -23.14
CA ALA A 300 4.03 13.83 -22.20
C ALA A 300 4.51 13.95 -20.76
N VAL A 301 3.94 14.88 -20.00
CA VAL A 301 4.16 15.00 -18.55
C VAL A 301 2.88 14.62 -17.82
N ILE A 302 2.95 13.60 -16.96
CA ILE A 302 1.82 13.07 -16.20
C ILE A 302 2.04 13.34 -14.71
N SER A 303 1.15 14.08 -14.06
CA SER A 303 1.30 14.46 -12.65
C SER A 303 -0.03 14.43 -11.90
N GLY A 304 0.05 14.31 -10.56
CA GLY A 304 -1.08 14.55 -9.66
C GLY A 304 -1.49 16.03 -9.56
N ARG A 305 -0.64 16.96 -10.03
CA ARG A 305 -0.93 18.40 -10.04
C ARG A 305 -2.07 18.75 -10.97
N ASP A 306 -2.71 19.90 -10.73
CA ASP A 306 -3.64 20.46 -11.70
C ASP A 306 -2.95 20.69 -13.05
N ARG A 307 -3.65 20.46 -14.17
CA ARG A 307 -3.05 20.54 -15.51
C ARG A 307 -2.55 21.94 -15.82
N GLU A 308 -3.25 22.99 -15.42
CA GLU A 308 -2.85 24.37 -15.70
C GLU A 308 -1.65 24.79 -14.84
N ASP A 309 -1.63 24.36 -13.57
CA ASP A 309 -0.47 24.50 -12.68
C ASP A 309 0.76 23.79 -13.29
N LEU A 310 0.60 22.53 -13.68
CA LEU A 310 1.65 21.73 -14.32
C LEU A 310 2.20 22.40 -15.59
N GLN A 311 1.30 22.83 -16.48
CA GLN A 311 1.67 23.48 -17.73
C GLN A 311 2.44 24.78 -17.49
N SER A 312 2.05 25.57 -16.49
CA SER A 312 2.73 26.82 -16.14
C SER A 312 4.15 26.59 -15.59
N ARG A 313 4.39 25.47 -14.90
CA ARG A 313 5.69 25.13 -14.31
C ARG A 313 6.67 24.57 -15.34
N VAL A 314 6.20 23.66 -16.18
CA VAL A 314 7.01 23.07 -17.25
C VAL A 314 7.26 24.10 -18.34
N ASN A 315 6.21 24.79 -18.79
CA ASN A 315 6.24 25.88 -19.77
C ASN A 315 6.97 25.49 -21.08
N VAL A 316 6.57 24.35 -21.64
CA VAL A 316 7.03 23.86 -22.96
C VAL A 316 5.82 23.70 -23.88
N GLU A 317 5.89 24.30 -25.06
CA GLU A 317 4.87 24.13 -26.09
C GLU A 317 5.13 22.84 -26.89
N GLY A 318 4.11 22.27 -27.52
CA GLY A 318 4.27 21.09 -28.37
C GLY A 318 4.27 19.73 -27.64
N ILE A 319 4.01 19.72 -26.33
CA ILE A 319 3.96 18.50 -25.50
C ILE A 319 2.58 18.29 -24.88
N TYR A 320 2.35 17.08 -24.35
CA TYR A 320 1.11 16.71 -23.66
C TYR A 320 1.24 16.90 -22.15
N TYR A 321 0.18 17.39 -21.52
CA TYR A 321 0.06 17.59 -20.08
C TYR A 321 -1.14 16.82 -19.55
N ALA A 322 -0.89 15.88 -18.66
CA ALA A 322 -1.91 15.11 -17.96
C ALA A 322 -1.89 15.47 -16.46
N GLY A 323 -2.82 16.33 -16.06
CA GLY A 323 -2.99 16.74 -14.66
C GLY A 323 -4.02 15.89 -13.92
N ASN A 324 -4.02 16.01 -12.58
CA ASN A 324 -4.89 15.29 -11.66
C ASN A 324 -4.82 13.77 -11.91
N HIS A 325 -3.61 13.20 -12.02
CA HIS A 325 -3.37 11.79 -12.36
C HIS A 325 -3.99 11.36 -13.72
N GLY A 326 -4.17 12.32 -14.63
CA GLY A 326 -4.69 12.11 -15.98
C GLY A 326 -6.20 12.28 -16.15
N PHE A 327 -6.91 12.89 -15.20
CA PHE A 327 -8.32 13.28 -15.39
C PHE A 327 -8.51 14.44 -16.37
N ASP A 328 -7.50 15.29 -16.51
CA ASP A 328 -7.49 16.42 -17.45
C ASP A 328 -6.21 16.36 -18.29
N ILE A 329 -6.37 16.05 -19.56
CA ILE A 329 -5.26 15.91 -20.51
C ILE A 329 -5.43 16.93 -21.63
N ALA A 330 -4.37 17.68 -21.93
CA ALA A 330 -4.34 18.56 -23.08
C ALA A 330 -2.94 18.61 -23.69
N GLY A 331 -2.87 18.78 -25.01
CA GLY A 331 -1.61 18.91 -25.73
C GLY A 331 -1.83 18.74 -27.23
N ASN A 332 -1.06 19.49 -28.04
CA ASN A 332 -1.05 19.37 -29.50
C ASN A 332 -2.45 19.40 -30.17
N GLY A 333 -3.34 20.26 -29.67
CA GLY A 333 -4.71 20.39 -30.19
C GLY A 333 -5.70 19.32 -29.69
N HIS A 334 -5.23 18.34 -28.92
CA HIS A 334 -6.09 17.37 -28.24
C HIS A 334 -6.47 17.87 -26.85
N ARG A 335 -7.70 17.57 -26.45
CA ARG A 335 -8.19 17.75 -25.08
C ARG A 335 -9.04 16.55 -24.71
N HIS A 336 -8.80 16.02 -23.52
CA HIS A 336 -9.58 14.94 -22.96
C HIS A 336 -9.84 15.21 -21.49
N THR A 337 -11.11 15.17 -21.15
CA THR A 337 -11.59 15.09 -19.78
C THR A 337 -12.45 13.85 -19.70
N LEU A 338 -12.27 13.05 -18.66
CA LEU A 338 -13.11 11.88 -18.43
C LEU A 338 -14.53 12.35 -18.10
N PRO A 339 -15.57 11.97 -18.87
CA PRO A 339 -16.96 12.38 -18.59
C PRO A 339 -17.41 12.03 -17.17
N GLU A 340 -16.97 10.90 -16.63
CA GLU A 340 -17.23 10.46 -15.26
C GLU A 340 -16.56 11.36 -14.22
N ALA A 341 -15.35 11.86 -14.50
CA ALA A 341 -14.66 12.81 -13.64
C ALA A 341 -15.33 14.20 -13.72
N ASP A 342 -15.78 14.62 -14.89
CA ASP A 342 -16.52 15.87 -15.06
C ASP A 342 -17.91 15.83 -14.38
N ASN A 343 -18.57 14.66 -14.36
CA ASN A 343 -19.78 14.47 -13.56
C ASN A 343 -19.49 14.62 -12.06
N ALA A 344 -18.36 14.08 -11.60
CA ALA A 344 -17.93 14.17 -10.21
C ALA A 344 -17.51 15.58 -9.78
N VAL A 345 -17.25 16.52 -10.70
CA VAL A 345 -17.00 17.94 -10.34
C VAL A 345 -18.17 18.52 -9.54
N LYS A 346 -19.42 18.18 -9.90
CA LYS A 346 -20.61 18.62 -9.17
C LYS A 346 -20.67 18.03 -7.76
N ASP A 347 -20.19 16.80 -7.61
CA ASP A 347 -20.12 16.09 -6.33
C ASP A 347 -19.03 16.70 -5.45
N VAL A 348 -17.87 17.06 -6.02
CA VAL A 348 -16.81 17.78 -5.30
C VAL A 348 -17.27 19.20 -4.91
N ASP A 349 -18.01 19.91 -5.77
CA ASP A 349 -18.63 21.20 -5.43
C ASP A 349 -19.65 21.07 -4.29
N HIS A 350 -20.38 19.94 -4.26
CA HIS A 350 -21.29 19.64 -3.16
C HIS A 350 -20.51 19.40 -1.87
N ALA A 351 -19.50 18.54 -1.89
CA ALA A 351 -18.63 18.32 -0.75
C ALA A 351 -17.99 19.64 -0.25
N GLU A 352 -17.56 20.54 -1.14
CA GLU A 352 -16.99 21.82 -0.73
C GLU A 352 -18.00 22.68 0.05
N ARG A 353 -19.25 22.78 -0.43
CA ARG A 353 -20.30 23.52 0.29
C ARG A 353 -20.52 22.94 1.69
N MET A 354 -20.63 21.62 1.79
CA MET A 354 -20.78 20.92 3.06
C MET A 354 -19.57 21.15 3.99
N ALA A 355 -18.34 21.10 3.46
CA ALA A 355 -17.14 21.34 4.24
C ALA A 355 -17.13 22.77 4.80
N ARG A 356 -17.46 23.77 3.97
CA ARG A 356 -17.53 25.17 4.39
C ARG A 356 -18.57 25.38 5.49
N GLU A 357 -19.74 24.74 5.37
CA GLU A 357 -20.81 24.82 6.36
C GLU A 357 -20.49 24.11 7.68
N ARG A 358 -19.91 22.90 7.62
CA ARG A 358 -19.72 22.04 8.80
C ARG A 358 -18.42 22.30 9.55
N VAL A 359 -17.35 22.62 8.83
CA VAL A 359 -15.99 22.69 9.41
C VAL A 359 -15.19 23.92 9.00
N GLY A 360 -15.73 24.79 8.14
CA GLY A 360 -15.03 25.97 7.62
C GLY A 360 -14.59 26.97 8.70
N ASP A 361 -15.38 27.10 9.77
CA ASP A 361 -15.11 28.03 10.88
C ASP A 361 -14.27 27.42 12.02
N LEU A 362 -13.90 26.15 11.91
CA LEU A 362 -13.14 25.46 12.94
C LEU A 362 -11.66 25.88 12.93
N SER A 363 -11.14 26.21 14.10
CA SER A 363 -9.76 26.70 14.24
C SER A 363 -8.73 25.66 13.80
N GLY A 364 -7.88 26.05 12.84
CA GLY A 364 -6.79 25.21 12.32
C GLY A 364 -7.19 24.30 11.16
N VAL A 365 -8.44 24.31 10.73
CA VAL A 365 -8.91 23.62 9.52
C VAL A 365 -8.67 24.50 8.30
N ILE A 366 -8.17 23.91 7.21
CA ILE A 366 -8.03 24.59 5.92
C ILE A 366 -8.70 23.72 4.86
N ILE A 367 -9.65 24.29 4.12
CA ILE A 367 -10.34 23.63 3.01
C ILE A 367 -9.68 24.10 1.70
N GLU A 368 -9.19 23.16 0.92
CA GLU A 368 -8.57 23.38 -0.38
C GLU A 368 -9.37 22.66 -1.47
N ARG A 369 -9.92 23.43 -2.41
CA ARG A 369 -10.67 22.92 -3.56
C ARG A 369 -9.78 22.92 -4.80
N LYS A 370 -9.61 21.75 -5.42
CA LYS A 370 -8.95 21.55 -6.73
C LYS A 370 -9.94 20.94 -7.69
N ARG A 371 -9.89 21.18 -9.01
CA ARG A 371 -10.96 20.80 -9.96
C ARG A 371 -11.64 19.43 -9.74
N TYR A 372 -10.89 18.37 -9.44
CA TYR A 372 -11.43 17.03 -9.18
C TYR A 372 -11.21 16.52 -7.74
N SER A 373 -10.86 17.36 -6.79
CA SER A 373 -10.73 16.93 -5.40
C SER A 373 -10.98 18.03 -4.38
N LEU A 374 -11.30 17.61 -3.17
CA LEU A 374 -11.43 18.47 -2.00
C LEU A 374 -10.49 17.94 -0.92
N ALA A 375 -9.57 18.78 -0.46
CA ALA A 375 -8.67 18.46 0.63
C ALA A 375 -9.04 19.28 1.88
N VAL A 376 -9.22 18.58 3.00
CA VAL A 376 -9.47 19.17 4.32
C VAL A 376 -8.24 18.94 5.18
N HIS A 377 -7.41 19.98 5.30
CA HIS A 377 -6.18 19.94 6.09
C HIS A 377 -6.49 20.21 7.55
N TYR A 378 -5.99 19.35 8.43
CA TYR A 378 -6.20 19.46 9.88
C TYR A 378 -4.87 19.52 10.65
N ARG A 379 -3.75 19.79 9.96
CA ARG A 379 -2.42 19.88 10.57
C ARG A 379 -2.33 20.91 11.71
N LYS A 380 -3.08 22.01 11.62
CA LYS A 380 -3.07 23.07 12.64
C LYS A 380 -4.16 22.89 13.71
N VAL A 381 -4.97 21.84 13.61
CA VAL A 381 -5.98 21.49 14.62
C VAL A 381 -5.26 20.94 15.85
N LYS A 382 -5.53 21.53 17.01
CA LYS A 382 -4.92 21.16 18.30
C LYS A 382 -5.86 20.44 19.26
N SER A 383 -7.16 20.44 18.96
CA SER A 383 -8.21 19.86 19.79
C SER A 383 -8.69 18.55 19.18
N ASP A 384 -8.68 17.47 19.96
CA ASP A 384 -9.17 16.15 19.51
C ASP A 384 -10.66 16.21 19.17
N GLU A 385 -11.46 16.98 19.91
CA GLU A 385 -12.89 17.20 19.61
C GLU A 385 -13.10 17.84 18.23
N VAL A 386 -12.21 18.76 17.84
CA VAL A 386 -12.27 19.40 16.53
C VAL A 386 -11.84 18.42 15.43
N LEU A 387 -10.84 17.58 15.72
CA LEU A 387 -10.40 16.54 14.78
C LEU A 387 -11.51 15.51 14.52
N GLU A 388 -12.20 15.06 15.57
CA GLU A 388 -13.35 14.16 15.44
C GLU A 388 -14.46 14.78 14.58
N LYS A 389 -14.79 16.06 14.80
CA LYS A 389 -15.75 16.79 13.96
C LYS A 389 -15.33 16.86 12.50
N VAL A 390 -14.03 17.08 12.22
CA VAL A 390 -13.49 17.09 10.86
C VAL A 390 -13.60 15.72 10.21
N GLN A 391 -13.23 14.66 10.91
CA GLN A 391 -13.32 13.29 10.41
C GLN A 391 -14.76 12.90 10.11
N GLN A 392 -15.70 13.22 11.00
CA GLN A 392 -17.12 12.95 10.81
C GLN A 392 -17.67 13.73 9.61
N ALA A 393 -17.38 15.03 9.51
CA ALA A 393 -17.85 15.83 8.39
C ALA A 393 -17.36 15.29 7.04
N VAL A 394 -16.10 14.85 6.94
CA VAL A 394 -15.57 14.23 5.71
C VAL A 394 -16.23 12.89 5.41
N GLU A 395 -16.54 12.09 6.42
CA GLU A 395 -17.27 10.84 6.22
C GLU A 395 -18.70 11.08 5.74
N ASP A 396 -19.39 12.07 6.28
CA ASP A 396 -20.74 12.43 5.83
C ASP A 396 -20.71 12.93 4.37
N MET A 397 -19.73 13.80 4.03
CA MET A 397 -19.52 14.25 2.65
C MET A 397 -19.29 13.09 1.71
N ARG A 398 -18.46 12.11 2.11
CA ARG A 398 -18.20 10.89 1.33
C ARG A 398 -19.50 10.11 1.06
N GLN A 399 -20.33 9.92 2.08
CA GLN A 399 -21.58 9.17 1.98
C GLN A 399 -22.62 9.87 1.11
N GLU A 400 -22.75 11.20 1.22
CA GLU A 400 -23.73 11.97 0.46
C GLU A 400 -23.32 12.15 -1.02
N THR A 401 -22.02 12.26 -1.30
CA THR A 401 -21.52 12.54 -2.66
C THR A 401 -21.06 11.30 -3.43
N GLY A 402 -20.82 10.18 -2.75
CA GLY A 402 -20.23 8.98 -3.36
C GLY A 402 -18.75 9.11 -3.73
N LEU A 403 -18.10 10.23 -3.37
CA LEU A 403 -16.66 10.42 -3.57
C LEU A 403 -15.85 9.39 -2.75
N ARG A 404 -14.65 9.07 -3.22
CA ARG A 404 -13.70 8.23 -2.49
C ARG A 404 -12.89 9.10 -1.53
N LYS A 405 -12.81 8.67 -0.26
CA LYS A 405 -11.95 9.29 0.76
C LYS A 405 -10.54 8.71 0.70
N ARG A 406 -9.52 9.56 0.77
CA ARG A 406 -8.12 9.21 1.03
C ARG A 406 -7.62 9.91 2.29
N ASN A 407 -6.83 9.20 3.09
CA ASN A 407 -6.14 9.77 4.24
C ASN A 407 -4.70 10.14 3.82
N GLY A 408 -4.34 11.41 3.94
CA GLY A 408 -2.97 11.89 3.76
C GLY A 408 -2.34 12.32 5.09
N LYS A 409 -1.06 12.75 5.06
CA LYS A 409 -0.34 13.21 6.26
C LYS A 409 -0.94 14.52 6.80
N LYS A 410 -1.89 14.38 7.73
CA LYS A 410 -2.67 15.47 8.35
C LYS A 410 -3.60 16.20 7.36
N VAL A 411 -4.14 15.47 6.40
CA VAL A 411 -5.14 15.92 5.41
C VAL A 411 -6.10 14.79 5.09
N LEU A 412 -7.39 15.10 4.90
CA LEU A 412 -8.39 14.16 4.38
C LEU A 412 -8.82 14.64 3.00
N GLU A 413 -8.75 13.77 1.99
CA GLU A 413 -9.05 14.12 0.61
C GLU A 413 -10.29 13.37 0.11
N LEU A 414 -11.14 14.04 -0.66
CA LEU A 414 -12.27 13.47 -1.39
C LEU A 414 -12.03 13.63 -2.90
N GLU A 415 -12.12 12.53 -3.63
CA GLU A 415 -11.87 12.46 -5.08
C GLU A 415 -12.91 11.56 -5.79
N PRO A 416 -13.11 11.69 -7.12
CA PRO A 416 -13.97 10.81 -7.88
C PRO A 416 -13.66 9.33 -7.62
N ALA A 417 -14.69 8.52 -7.37
CA ALA A 417 -14.58 7.07 -7.22
C ALA A 417 -14.42 6.36 -8.58
N VAL A 418 -13.55 6.89 -9.44
CA VAL A 418 -13.25 6.34 -10.77
C VAL A 418 -12.00 5.47 -10.67
N ASP A 419 -12.01 4.33 -11.36
CA ASP A 419 -10.82 3.49 -11.54
C ASP A 419 -9.93 4.13 -12.61
N TRP A 420 -9.20 5.18 -12.22
CA TRP A 420 -8.27 5.92 -13.06
C TRP A 420 -6.95 6.17 -12.32
N ASN A 421 -5.84 6.00 -13.03
CA ASN A 421 -4.48 6.13 -12.51
C ASN A 421 -3.49 6.55 -13.62
N LYS A 422 -2.22 6.81 -13.27
CA LYS A 422 -1.19 7.22 -14.25
C LYS A 422 -1.00 6.18 -15.36
N GLY A 423 -1.15 4.89 -15.07
CA GLY A 423 -1.10 3.82 -16.07
C GLY A 423 -2.20 3.89 -17.12
N ARG A 424 -3.45 4.19 -16.71
CA ARG A 424 -4.56 4.40 -17.65
C ARG A 424 -4.39 5.70 -18.45
N ALA A 425 -3.90 6.76 -17.81
CA ALA A 425 -3.58 8.02 -18.48
C ALA A 425 -2.50 7.81 -19.55
N LEU A 426 -1.45 7.05 -19.23
CA LEU A 426 -0.39 6.65 -20.16
C LEU A 426 -0.97 5.87 -21.35
N ARG A 427 -1.80 4.84 -21.11
CA ARG A 427 -2.41 4.05 -22.19
C ARG A 427 -3.30 4.89 -23.10
N TRP A 428 -4.11 5.77 -22.53
CA TRP A 428 -4.93 6.69 -23.30
C TRP A 428 -4.08 7.65 -24.16
N LEU A 429 -3.00 8.19 -23.59
CA LEU A 429 -2.08 9.05 -24.32
C LEU A 429 -1.44 8.31 -25.49
N ILE A 430 -0.98 7.07 -25.29
CA ILE A 430 -0.41 6.22 -26.35
C ILE A 430 -1.39 6.09 -27.53
N ASP A 431 -2.67 5.83 -27.25
CA ASP A 431 -3.69 5.65 -28.29
C ASP A 431 -3.92 6.91 -29.15
N ILE A 432 -3.62 8.10 -28.62
CA ILE A 432 -3.79 9.37 -29.33
C ILE A 432 -2.49 9.97 -29.86
N LEU A 433 -1.33 9.36 -29.59
CA LEU A 433 -0.06 9.90 -30.04
C LEU A 433 0.00 9.89 -31.58
N PRO A 434 0.42 10.99 -32.22
CA PRO A 434 0.64 11.03 -33.65
C PRO A 434 1.97 10.33 -33.97
N VAL A 435 1.96 9.01 -34.01
CA VAL A 435 3.14 8.21 -34.30
C VAL A 435 3.15 7.84 -35.79
N SER A 436 4.25 8.13 -36.46
CA SER A 436 4.44 7.79 -37.87
C SER A 436 4.80 6.31 -38.02
N GLY A 437 3.97 5.53 -38.73
CA GLY A 437 4.23 4.12 -39.07
C GLY A 437 3.10 3.17 -38.66
N GLU A 438 3.23 1.89 -39.01
CA GLU A 438 2.30 0.82 -38.60
C GLU A 438 2.66 0.21 -37.23
N GLU A 439 3.83 0.53 -36.68
CA GLU A 439 4.35 -0.03 -35.42
C GLU A 439 4.06 0.86 -34.20
N SER A 440 3.78 0.24 -33.05
CA SER A 440 3.63 0.92 -31.75
C SER A 440 4.91 1.68 -31.36
N PRO A 441 4.82 2.92 -30.83
CA PRO A 441 6.00 3.66 -30.40
C PRO A 441 6.77 2.92 -29.30
N PHE A 442 8.09 3.09 -29.28
CA PHE A 442 8.92 2.70 -28.15
C PHE A 442 8.83 3.77 -27.06
N ILE A 443 8.41 3.40 -25.86
CA ILE A 443 8.03 4.34 -24.82
C ILE A 443 9.04 4.31 -23.69
N VAL A 444 9.61 5.47 -23.36
CA VAL A 444 10.39 5.64 -22.15
C VAL A 444 9.54 6.40 -21.14
N TYR A 445 9.32 5.82 -19.96
CA TYR A 445 8.65 6.50 -18.84
C TYR A 445 9.60 6.67 -17.65
N ALA A 446 9.70 7.89 -17.09
CA ALA A 446 10.41 8.11 -15.83
C ALA A 446 9.48 8.64 -14.73
N GLY A 447 9.61 8.11 -13.50
CA GLY A 447 8.82 8.52 -12.32
C GLY A 447 9.48 8.10 -11.00
N ASP A 448 9.18 8.79 -9.89
CA ASP A 448 9.82 8.59 -8.57
C ASP A 448 8.89 7.97 -7.50
N ASP A 449 7.58 8.11 -7.65
CA ASP A 449 6.62 7.72 -6.61
C ASP A 449 5.79 6.48 -7.01
N VAL A 450 5.06 5.94 -6.05
CA VAL A 450 4.23 4.75 -6.21
C VAL A 450 3.13 4.93 -7.24
N THR A 451 2.65 6.15 -7.49
CA THR A 451 1.66 6.35 -8.54
C THR A 451 2.21 6.02 -9.94
N ASP A 452 3.54 6.04 -10.09
CA ASP A 452 4.25 5.73 -11.33
C ASP A 452 4.43 4.22 -11.54
N GLU A 453 4.32 3.43 -10.47
CA GLU A 453 4.23 1.96 -10.58
C GLU A 453 3.02 1.54 -11.43
N ASP A 454 1.93 2.31 -11.41
CA ASP A 454 0.80 2.09 -12.31
C ASP A 454 1.19 2.27 -13.78
N ALA A 455 2.08 3.23 -14.07
CA ALA A 455 2.62 3.48 -15.40
C ALA A 455 3.65 2.42 -15.82
N PHE A 456 4.56 2.03 -14.92
CA PHE A 456 5.54 0.96 -15.17
C PHE A 456 4.86 -0.37 -15.48
N LEU A 457 3.85 -0.75 -14.68
CA LEU A 457 3.02 -1.92 -14.94
C LEU A 457 2.32 -1.83 -16.30
N ALA A 458 1.84 -0.63 -16.63
CA ALA A 458 1.14 -0.40 -17.88
C ALA A 458 2.06 -0.45 -19.08
N LEU A 459 3.37 -0.16 -19.01
CA LEU A 459 4.28 -0.12 -20.17
C LEU A 459 4.53 -1.48 -20.83
N ARG A 460 4.78 -2.53 -20.04
CA ARG A 460 5.06 -3.89 -20.54
C ARG A 460 6.07 -3.92 -21.70
N GLU A 461 5.67 -4.37 -22.89
CA GLU A 461 6.52 -4.56 -24.07
C GLU A 461 6.69 -3.27 -24.90
N ASP A 462 6.00 -2.19 -24.52
CA ASP A 462 6.07 -0.92 -25.26
C ASP A 462 7.38 -0.18 -25.02
N GLY A 463 8.07 -0.43 -23.91
CA GLY A 463 9.39 0.11 -23.62
C GLY A 463 9.67 0.19 -22.11
N PRO A 464 10.82 0.77 -21.72
CA PRO A 464 11.32 0.71 -20.35
C PRO A 464 10.57 1.65 -19.40
N GLY A 465 10.30 1.14 -18.20
CA GLY A 465 10.10 1.96 -17.00
C GLY A 465 11.43 2.36 -16.37
N ILE A 466 11.56 3.63 -15.97
CA ILE A 466 12.74 4.18 -15.31
C ILE A 466 12.34 4.78 -13.96
N TYR A 467 12.79 4.15 -12.89
CA TYR A 467 12.57 4.63 -11.52
C TYR A 467 13.56 5.74 -11.17
N VAL A 468 13.09 6.85 -10.59
CA VAL A 468 13.96 7.91 -10.08
C VAL A 468 14.17 7.68 -8.59
N GLY A 469 15.35 7.18 -8.23
CA GLY A 469 15.76 6.88 -6.85
C GLY A 469 16.86 5.83 -6.78
N ASP A 470 16.95 5.19 -5.61
CA ASP A 470 17.98 4.19 -5.33
C ASP A 470 17.87 2.94 -6.21
N ALA A 471 19.03 2.42 -6.63
CA ALA A 471 19.15 1.19 -7.42
C ALA A 471 18.52 -0.03 -6.73
N LEU A 472 18.52 0.00 -5.40
CA LEU A 472 17.98 -1.05 -4.56
C LEU A 472 16.53 -0.71 -4.22
N THR A 473 15.61 -1.20 -5.05
CA THR A 473 14.21 -0.79 -5.03
C THR A 473 13.28 -1.98 -5.23
N CYS A 474 11.99 -1.74 -5.03
CA CYS A 474 10.90 -2.64 -5.38
C CYS A 474 10.11 -2.18 -6.60
N SER A 475 10.63 -1.17 -7.30
CA SER A 475 9.97 -0.66 -8.47
C SER A 475 9.85 -1.75 -9.54
N LEU A 476 8.73 -1.72 -10.25
CA LEU A 476 8.50 -2.52 -11.45
C LEU A 476 9.31 -2.02 -12.64
N ALA A 477 9.96 -0.86 -12.50
CA ALA A 477 10.85 -0.31 -13.51
C ALA A 477 11.97 -1.29 -13.91
N ASP A 478 12.41 -1.15 -15.15
CA ASP A 478 13.50 -1.93 -15.73
C ASP A 478 14.87 -1.38 -15.32
N TYR A 479 14.95 -0.05 -15.22
CA TYR A 479 16.13 0.71 -14.88
C TYR A 479 15.84 1.72 -13.78
N HIS A 480 16.89 2.27 -13.19
CA HIS A 480 16.77 3.48 -12.37
C HIS A 480 17.69 4.60 -12.86
N VAL A 481 17.40 5.81 -12.41
CA VAL A 481 18.33 6.94 -12.33
C VAL A 481 18.25 7.50 -10.91
N ARG A 482 19.28 8.20 -10.43
CA ARG A 482 19.37 8.55 -9.00
C ARG A 482 18.46 9.69 -8.58
N ASP A 483 18.28 10.67 -9.45
CA ASP A 483 17.69 11.97 -9.10
C ASP A 483 17.26 12.73 -10.38
N PRO A 484 16.58 13.89 -10.24
CA PRO A 484 16.20 14.74 -11.38
C PRO A 484 17.36 15.19 -12.27
N ASP A 485 18.58 15.33 -11.73
CA ASP A 485 19.74 15.68 -12.53
C ASP A 485 20.12 14.55 -13.48
N GLU A 486 20.09 13.29 -13.03
CA GLU A 486 20.28 12.14 -13.93
C GLU A 486 19.13 11.98 -14.94
N VAL A 487 17.90 12.32 -14.57
CA VAL A 487 16.79 12.40 -15.55
C VAL A 487 17.13 13.40 -16.66
N LEU A 488 17.65 14.58 -16.34
CA LEU A 488 18.10 15.55 -17.34
C LEU A 488 19.21 14.98 -18.25
N HIS A 489 20.19 14.27 -17.68
CA HIS A 489 21.25 13.63 -18.48
C HIS A 489 20.68 12.57 -19.43
N LEU A 490 19.72 11.78 -18.96
CA LEU A 490 19.02 10.78 -19.76
C LEU A 490 18.26 11.45 -20.91
N LEU A 491 17.49 12.52 -20.63
CA LEU A 491 16.74 13.26 -21.65
C LEU A 491 17.66 13.82 -22.74
N ARG A 492 18.82 14.36 -22.37
CA ARG A 492 19.80 14.85 -23.35
C ARG A 492 20.29 13.73 -24.26
N LYS A 493 20.67 12.58 -23.70
CA LYS A 493 21.12 11.42 -24.48
C LYS A 493 20.03 10.87 -25.40
N LEU A 494 18.78 10.82 -24.93
CA LEU A 494 17.64 10.39 -25.75
C LEU A 494 17.36 11.36 -26.90
N ALA A 495 17.45 12.68 -26.65
CA ALA A 495 17.28 13.69 -27.68
C ALA A 495 18.42 13.64 -28.72
N ASP A 496 19.67 13.49 -28.27
CA ASP A 496 20.85 13.36 -29.15
C ASP A 496 20.73 12.12 -30.07
N ALA A 497 20.06 11.05 -29.62
CA ALA A 497 19.84 9.85 -30.41
C ALA A 497 18.70 9.97 -31.45
N LEU A 498 18.00 11.11 -31.51
CA LEU A 498 17.00 11.43 -32.52
C LEU A 498 17.54 12.32 -33.65
N GLU A 499 18.70 12.93 -33.44
CA GLU A 499 19.45 13.72 -34.44
C GLU A 499 20.33 12.80 -35.30
#